data_AF-A0A2V9Y6X1-F1
#
_entry.id   AF-A0A2V9Y6X1-F1
#
_cell.length_a   1.000
_cell.length_b   1.000
_cell.length_c   1.000
_cell.angle_alpha   90.00
_cell.angle_beta   90.00
_cell.angle_gamma   90.00
#
_symmetry.space_group_name_H-M   'P 1'
#
loop_
_entity.id
_entity.type
_entity.pdbx_description
1 polymer ?
#
loop_
_entity_poly.entity_id
_entity_poly.type
_entity_poly.pdbx_seq_one_letter_code
_entity_poly.pdbx_strand_id
1 'polypeptide(L)'
;QAIAIASAQLPGALPYRLQMPRYGGLYVVSLTYSDNRIAAERNSISVDPRNGRIVAINQSASLTPRERFMAANEAIHTGNILGMPTRILAALASILLPLQVVSGLLIWLRRTNILRRG
;
A
#
# COMPACT_ATOMS: atom_id res chain seq x y z
N GLN A 1 14.94 5.20 -21.19
CA GLN A 1 15.03 6.68 -21.31
C GLN A 1 14.20 7.40 -20.24
N ALA A 2 12.89 7.14 -20.09
CA ALA A 2 12.05 7.80 -19.07
C ALA A 2 12.56 7.69 -17.61
N ILE A 3 13.12 6.53 -17.23
CA ILE A 3 13.72 6.34 -15.88
C ILE A 3 14.91 7.28 -15.67
N ALA A 4 15.80 7.43 -16.65
CA ALA A 4 16.97 8.32 -16.54
C ALA A 4 16.55 9.80 -16.38
N ILE A 5 15.53 10.22 -17.12
CA ILE A 5 14.95 11.58 -17.01
C ILE A 5 14.36 11.80 -15.62
N ALA A 6 13.61 10.83 -15.10
CA ALA A 6 12.99 10.92 -13.79
C ALA A 6 14.02 10.90 -12.64
N SER A 7 15.02 10.01 -12.71
CA SER A 7 16.09 9.92 -11.70
C SER A 7 16.96 11.18 -11.63
N ALA A 8 17.12 11.91 -12.74
CA ALA A 8 17.84 13.19 -12.74
C ALA A 8 17.13 14.29 -11.95
N GLN A 9 15.79 14.20 -11.80
CA GLN A 9 14.98 15.21 -11.10
C GLN A 9 14.87 14.96 -9.59
N LEU A 10 15.02 13.71 -9.15
CA LEU A 10 14.99 13.32 -7.75
C LEU A 10 16.29 12.56 -7.40
N PRO A 11 17.43 13.28 -7.29
CA PRO A 11 18.70 12.66 -6.94
C PRO A 11 18.59 11.97 -5.57
N GLY A 12 19.06 10.73 -5.48
CA GLY A 12 18.99 9.90 -4.27
C GLY A 12 17.69 9.10 -4.10
N ALA A 13 16.67 9.31 -4.94
CA ALA A 13 15.48 8.47 -4.95
C ALA A 13 15.66 7.27 -5.89
N LEU A 14 15.31 6.06 -5.41
CA LEU A 14 15.39 4.84 -6.20
C LEU A 14 14.09 4.63 -7.00
N PRO A 15 14.15 4.47 -8.33
CA PRO A 15 12.98 4.10 -9.10
C PRO A 15 12.59 2.65 -8.77
N TYR A 16 11.34 2.43 -8.36
CA TYR A 16 10.86 1.10 -7.98
C TYR A 16 9.65 0.63 -8.79
N ARG A 17 8.95 1.55 -9.47
CA ARG A 17 7.80 1.24 -10.33
C ARG A 17 7.82 2.13 -11.56
N LEU A 18 7.62 1.50 -12.72
CA LEU A 18 7.36 2.18 -13.98
C LEU A 18 5.97 1.78 -14.46
N GLN A 19 5.06 2.74 -14.54
CA GLN A 19 3.76 2.54 -15.13
C GLN A 19 3.79 2.96 -16.60
N MET A 20 3.41 2.03 -17.48
CA MET A 20 3.29 2.31 -18.90
C MET A 20 2.06 3.18 -19.19
N PRO A 21 2.13 4.07 -20.19
CA PRO A 21 1.00 4.89 -20.60
C PRO A 21 -0.13 3.99 -21.11
N ARG A 22 -1.33 4.13 -20.55
CA ARG A 22 -2.55 3.58 -21.17
C ARG A 22 -2.93 4.47 -22.36
N TYR A 23 -3.08 3.85 -23.54
CA TYR A 23 -3.59 4.46 -24.79
C TYR A 23 -3.18 5.93 -25.01
N GLY A 24 -1.90 6.16 -25.32
CA GLY A 24 -1.39 7.50 -25.64
C GLY A 24 -1.20 8.45 -24.44
N GLY A 25 -1.33 7.95 -23.22
CA GLY A 25 -1.09 8.69 -21.97
C GLY A 25 0.39 8.89 -21.62
N LEU A 26 0.68 9.16 -20.34
CA LEU A 26 2.03 9.49 -19.83
C LEU A 26 2.73 8.26 -19.23
N TYR A 27 4.06 8.18 -19.35
CA TYR A 27 4.86 7.31 -18.50
C TYR A 27 4.86 7.85 -17.08
N VAL A 28 4.60 7.02 -16.08
CA VAL A 28 4.72 7.44 -14.67
C VAL A 28 5.83 6.63 -14.01
N VAL A 29 6.89 7.30 -13.59
CA VAL A 29 7.99 6.70 -12.84
C VAL A 29 7.77 7.01 -11.37
N SER A 30 7.56 5.98 -10.53
CA SER A 30 7.51 6.14 -9.08
C SER A 30 8.89 5.93 -8.48
N LEU A 31 9.29 6.88 -7.64
CA LEU A 31 10.58 6.87 -6.97
C LEU A 31 10.37 6.85 -5.46
N THR A 32 11.28 6.22 -4.74
CA THR A 32 11.24 6.13 -3.27
C THR A 32 12.53 6.63 -2.68
N TYR A 33 12.45 7.36 -1.58
CA TYR A 33 13.60 7.62 -0.70
C TYR A 33 13.67 6.50 0.34
N SER A 34 14.88 6.10 0.74
CA SER A 34 15.08 5.03 1.73
C SER A 34 14.54 5.37 3.12
N ASP A 35 14.42 6.66 3.43
CA ASP A 35 14.12 7.17 4.77
C ASP A 35 12.60 7.31 5.06
N ASN A 36 11.78 7.63 4.07
CA ASN A 36 10.38 8.03 4.31
C ASN A 36 9.36 6.94 3.98
N ARG A 37 9.26 5.86 4.76
CA ARG A 37 8.44 4.67 4.43
C ARG A 37 6.93 4.91 4.32
N ILE A 38 6.38 5.98 4.91
CA ILE A 38 4.93 6.25 4.96
C ILE A 38 4.46 7.06 3.74
N ALA A 39 5.31 7.93 3.19
CA ALA A 39 4.97 8.78 2.04
C ALA A 39 5.85 8.54 0.80
N ALA A 40 6.92 7.75 0.93
CA ALA A 40 7.83 7.32 -0.14
C ALA A 40 7.11 6.82 -1.39
N GLU A 41 6.00 6.09 -1.20
CA GLU A 41 5.28 5.46 -2.30
C GLU A 41 4.63 6.47 -3.25
N ARG A 42 4.59 7.76 -2.90
CA ARG A 42 3.88 8.80 -3.64
C ARG A 42 4.76 9.80 -4.38
N ASN A 43 6.09 9.63 -4.41
CA ASN A 43 6.89 10.42 -5.36
C ASN A 43 6.76 9.81 -6.75
N SER A 44 6.24 10.59 -7.69
CA SER A 44 6.11 10.14 -9.07
C SER A 44 6.38 11.26 -10.06
N ILE A 45 7.01 10.91 -11.17
CA ILE A 45 7.29 11.81 -12.27
C ILE A 45 6.56 11.29 -13.50
N SER A 46 5.72 12.13 -14.08
CA SER A 46 5.01 11.84 -15.32
C SER A 46 5.79 12.40 -16.51
N VAL A 47 6.11 11.55 -17.48
CA VAL A 47 6.90 11.87 -18.68
C VAL A 47 6.07 11.58 -19.93
N ASP A 48 6.03 12.52 -20.86
CA ASP A 48 5.37 12.34 -22.16
C ASP A 48 6.19 11.36 -23.04
N PRO A 49 5.59 10.25 -23.51
CA PRO A 49 6.27 9.26 -24.34
C PRO A 49 6.73 9.80 -25.71
N ARG A 50 6.10 10.87 -26.22
CA ARG A 50 6.31 11.36 -27.59
C ARG A 50 7.54 12.25 -27.72
N ASN A 51 7.87 13.00 -26.67
CA ASN A 51 8.93 14.01 -26.68
C ASN A 51 9.86 13.95 -25.45
N GLY A 52 9.58 13.09 -24.47
CA GLY A 52 10.38 12.95 -23.25
C GLY A 52 10.24 14.12 -22.26
N ARG A 53 9.27 15.03 -22.44
CA ARG A 53 9.05 16.16 -21.52
C ARG A 53 8.43 15.68 -20.22
N ILE A 54 8.84 16.30 -19.12
CA ILE A 54 8.21 16.11 -17.81
C ILE A 54 6.91 16.92 -17.79
N VAL A 55 5.81 16.24 -17.52
CA VAL A 55 4.47 16.84 -17.49
C VAL A 55 4.02 17.12 -16.05
N ALA A 56 4.40 16.27 -15.09
CA ALA A 56 4.07 16.48 -13.69
C ALA A 56 5.12 15.87 -12.77
N ILE A 57 5.36 16.53 -11.63
CA ILE A 57 6.21 16.03 -10.54
C ILE A 57 5.34 16.02 -9.29
N ASN A 58 4.97 14.83 -8.82
CA ASN A 58 4.26 14.65 -7.56
C ASN A 58 5.29 14.35 -6.49
N GLN A 59 5.40 15.23 -5.51
CA GLN A 59 6.24 15.01 -4.33
C GLN A 59 5.37 14.74 -3.11
N SER A 60 5.78 13.77 -2.33
CA SER A 60 5.13 13.41 -1.07
C SER A 60 5.15 14.53 -0.02
N ALA A 61 6.08 15.49 -0.14
CA ALA A 61 6.15 16.67 0.71
C ALA A 61 4.99 17.67 0.47
N SER A 62 4.49 17.76 -0.77
CA SER A 62 3.46 18.71 -1.19
C SER A 62 2.03 18.15 -1.13
N LEU A 63 1.81 17.03 -0.42
CA LEU A 63 0.49 16.43 -0.30
C LEU A 63 -0.46 17.33 0.49
N THR A 64 -1.64 17.56 -0.07
CA THR A 64 -2.77 18.22 0.60
C THR A 64 -3.21 17.42 1.84
N PRO A 65 -3.90 18.04 2.82
CA PRO A 65 -4.39 17.32 4.00
C PRO A 65 -5.26 16.11 3.66
N ARG A 66 -6.09 16.22 2.61
CA ARG A 66 -6.91 15.11 2.10
C ARG A 66 -6.06 13.94 1.61
N GLU A 67 -5.02 14.22 0.82
CA GLU A 67 -4.13 13.17 0.30
C GLU A 67 -3.30 12.54 1.41
N ARG A 68 -2.88 13.32 2.41
CA ARG A 68 -2.23 12.80 3.62
C ARG A 68 -3.13 11.85 4.39
N PHE A 69 -4.41 12.19 4.54
CA PHE A 69 -5.40 11.31 5.17
C PHE A 69 -5.56 10.00 4.38
N MET A 70 -5.68 10.08 3.05
CA MET A 70 -5.76 8.89 2.19
C MET A 70 -4.50 8.02 2.29
N ALA A 71 -3.31 8.63 2.34
CA ALA A 71 -2.05 7.92 2.53
C ALA A 71 -1.97 7.24 3.91
N ALA A 72 -2.44 7.91 4.97
CA ALA A 72 -2.52 7.29 6.29
C ALA A 72 -3.47 6.09 6.31
N ASN A 73 -4.64 6.20 5.67
CA ASN A 73 -5.58 5.09 5.55
C ASN A 73 -4.97 3.90 4.79
N GLU A 74 -4.28 4.15 3.69
CA GLU A 74 -3.54 3.13 2.93
C GLU A 74 -2.44 2.48 3.76
N ALA A 75 -1.68 3.27 4.53
CA ALA A 75 -0.65 2.76 5.43
C ALA A 75 -1.23 1.90 6.56
N ILE A 76 -2.41 2.23 7.09
CA ILE A 76 -3.12 1.39 8.07
C ILE A 76 -3.58 0.09 7.41
N HIS A 77 -4.20 0.18 6.24
CA HIS A 77 -4.74 -0.97 5.51
C HIS A 77 -3.66 -2.00 5.15
N THR A 78 -2.49 -1.53 4.70
CA THR A 78 -1.35 -2.39 4.35
C THR A 78 -0.51 -2.80 5.57
N GLY A 79 -0.79 -2.24 6.75
CA GLY A 79 0.00 -2.43 7.96
C GLY A 79 1.35 -1.72 7.96
N ASN A 80 1.59 -0.80 7.02
CA ASN A 80 2.83 -0.01 6.92
C ASN A 80 2.90 1.19 7.88
N ILE A 81 1.80 1.57 8.54
CA ILE A 81 1.77 2.76 9.40
C ILE A 81 2.84 2.75 10.50
N LEU A 82 3.10 1.61 11.15
CA LEU A 82 4.24 1.42 12.06
C LEU A 82 5.18 0.31 11.60
N GLY A 83 4.98 -0.22 10.38
CA GLY A 83 5.79 -1.30 9.82
C GLY A 83 5.53 -2.68 10.47
N MET A 84 6.60 -3.34 10.91
CA MET A 84 6.51 -4.72 11.42
C MET A 84 5.63 -4.90 12.66
N PRO A 85 5.70 -4.03 13.69
CA PRO A 85 4.82 -4.11 14.84
C PRO A 85 3.32 -4.19 14.49
N THR A 86 2.84 -3.34 13.58
CA THR A 86 1.44 -3.34 13.16
C THR A 86 1.06 -4.60 12.40
N ARG A 87 1.97 -5.15 11.58
CA ARG A 87 1.75 -6.42 10.88
C ARG A 87 1.69 -7.60 11.86
N ILE A 88 2.52 -7.61 12.90
CA ILE A 88 2.50 -8.63 13.96
C ILE A 88 1.17 -8.56 14.71
N LEU A 89 0.73 -7.36 15.12
CA LEU A 89 -0.56 -7.20 15.80
C LEU A 89 -1.74 -7.64 14.92
N ALA A 90 -1.72 -7.31 13.62
CA ALA A 90 -2.73 -7.77 12.68
C ALA A 90 -2.75 -9.30 12.52
N ALA A 91 -1.56 -9.94 12.49
CA ALA A 91 -1.44 -11.39 12.44
C ALA A 91 -1.95 -12.07 13.72
N LEU A 92 -1.69 -11.48 14.90
CA LEU A 92 -2.25 -12.00 16.16
C LEU A 92 -3.77 -11.82 16.20
N ALA A 93 -4.27 -10.67 15.77
CA ALA A 93 -5.71 -10.39 15.71
C ALA A 93 -6.44 -11.34 14.74
N SER A 94 -5.81 -11.71 13.61
CA SER A 94 -6.45 -12.60 12.63
C SER A 94 -6.61 -14.04 13.13
N ILE A 95 -5.81 -14.49 14.11
CA ILE A 95 -5.96 -15.80 14.77
C ILE A 95 -7.26 -15.87 15.60
N LEU A 96 -7.80 -14.73 16.05
CA LEU A 96 -9.07 -14.74 16.79
C LEU A 96 -10.24 -15.23 15.93
N LEU A 97 -10.19 -15.04 14.60
CA LEU A 97 -11.25 -15.48 13.69
C LEU A 97 -11.42 -17.02 13.65
N PRO A 98 -10.39 -17.84 13.36
CA PRO A 98 -10.53 -19.28 13.42
C PRO A 98 -10.85 -19.77 14.83
N LEU A 99 -10.35 -19.11 15.89
CA LEU A 99 -10.73 -19.44 17.26
C LEU A 99 -12.23 -19.25 17.50
N GLN A 100 -12.83 -18.19 16.97
CA GLN A 100 -14.28 -17.95 17.02
C GLN A 100 -15.07 -19.00 16.21
N VAL A 101 -14.58 -19.40 15.03
CA VAL A 101 -15.21 -20.45 14.23
C VAL A 101 -15.18 -21.79 14.97
N VAL A 102 -14.03 -22.18 15.52
CA VAL A 102 -13.87 -23.43 16.27
C VAL A 102 -14.73 -23.41 17.53
N SER A 103 -14.74 -22.31 18.29
CA SER A 103 -15.56 -22.21 19.49
C SER A 103 -17.05 -22.31 19.19
N GLY A 104 -17.54 -21.61 18.14
CA GLY A 104 -18.91 -21.73 17.67
C GLY A 104 -19.27 -23.14 17.23
N LEU A 105 -18.39 -23.81 16.49
CA LEU A 105 -18.58 -25.19 16.04
C LEU A 105 -18.67 -26.17 17.24
N LEU A 106 -17.80 -26.01 18.23
CA LEU A 106 -17.80 -26.85 19.43
C LEU A 106 -19.10 -26.67 20.24
N ILE A 107 -19.59 -25.44 20.38
CA ILE A 107 -20.86 -25.15 21.07
C ILE A 107 -22.02 -25.82 20.31
N TRP A 108 -22.06 -25.69 18.98
CA TRP A 108 -23.09 -26.29 18.14
C TRP A 108 -23.12 -27.82 18.30
N LEU A 109 -21.97 -28.49 18.17
CA LEU A 109 -21.86 -29.94 18.29
C LEU A 109 -22.28 -30.46 19.68
N ARG A 110 -21.90 -29.74 20.75
CA ARG A 110 -22.32 -30.08 22.12
C ARG A 110 -23.84 -30.00 22.28
N ARG A 111 -24.46 -28.92 21.77
CA ARG A 111 -25.92 -28.75 21.82
C ARG A 111 -26.66 -29.85 21.06
N THR A 112 -26.21 -30.19 19.85
CA THR A 112 -26.85 -31.26 19.05
C THR A 112 -26.71 -32.64 19.68
N ASN A 113 -25.58 -32.91 20.36
CA ASN A 113 -25.39 -34.18 21.05
C ASN A 113 -26.26 -34.32 22.31
N ILE A 114 -26.55 -33.21 23.01
CA ILE A 114 -27.50 -33.21 24.14
C ILE A 114 -28.91 -33.50 23.64
N LEU A 115 -29.35 -32.82 22.58
CA LEU A 115 -30.69 -33.02 22.00
C LEU A 115 -30.91 -34.41 21.36
N ARG A 116 -29.84 -35.13 20.99
CA ARG A 116 -29.91 -36.48 20.44
C ARG A 116 -29.93 -37.59 21.51
N ARG A 117 -29.64 -37.26 22.76
CA ARG A 117 -29.52 -38.23 23.87
C ARG A 117 -30.71 -38.21 24.85
N GLY A 118 -31.61 -37.23 24.74
CA GLY A 118 -32.89 -37.19 25.46
C GLY A 118 -34.04 -37.42 24.50
#